data_AF-A0A2D8G8K5-F1
#
_entry.id   AF-A0A2D8G8K5-F1
#
_cell.length_a   1.000
_cell.length_b   1.000
_cell.length_c   1.000
_cell.angle_alpha   90.00
_cell.angle_beta   90.00
_cell.angle_gamma   90.00
#
_symmetry.space_group_name_H-M   'P 1'
#
loop_
_entity.id
_entity.type
_entity.pdbx_description
1 polymer ?
#
loop_
_entity_poly.entity_id
_entity_poly.type
_entity_poly.pdbx_seq_one_letter_code
_entity_poly.pdbx_strand_id
1 'polypeptide(L)'
;MLRLIKQAFTWWNGQTISTMLYTRLFGQNIGQDVFGNKYYMSKTKAKKQRRWVIYNGYADSSKVPAKWHTWLHGVVDEIPSEQEGSDKKWMKSHLPNLTGSDSAYRPSGSLSKKIVNDEQKGNYESWSP
;
A
#
# COMPACT_ATOMS: atom_id res chain seq x y z
N MET A 1 25.05 11.92 2.86
CA MET A 1 25.32 11.98 4.31
C MET A 1 24.05 11.98 5.16
N LEU A 2 23.09 12.90 4.95
CA LEU A 2 21.84 12.98 5.73
C LEU A 2 20.93 11.73 5.74
N ARG A 3 20.92 10.94 4.66
CA ARG A 3 20.10 9.72 4.56
C ARG A 3 20.52 8.61 5.54
N LEU A 4 21.82 8.46 5.81
CA LEU A 4 22.33 7.39 6.69
C LEU A 4 22.01 7.69 8.16
N ILE A 5 22.09 8.95 8.57
CA ILE A 5 21.73 9.39 9.93
C ILE A 5 20.22 9.20 10.18
N LYS A 6 19.36 9.55 9.20
CA LYS A 6 17.92 9.28 9.29
C LYS A 6 17.62 7.78 9.37
N GLN A 7 18.34 6.92 8.66
CA GLN A 7 18.13 5.47 8.76
C GLN A 7 18.59 4.88 10.09
N ALA A 8 19.58 5.48 10.75
CA ALA A 8 20.04 5.06 12.08
C ALA A 8 19.03 5.42 13.19
N PHE A 9 18.40 6.60 13.11
CA PHE A 9 17.50 7.10 14.17
C PHE A 9 16.00 7.03 13.84
N THR A 10 15.62 6.85 12.58
CA THR A 10 14.23 6.70 12.12
C THR A 10 14.11 5.46 11.23
N TRP A 11 14.37 4.29 11.82
CA TRP A 11 14.30 3.00 11.13
C TRP A 11 12.90 2.65 10.60
N TRP A 12 11.86 3.37 11.04
CA TRP A 12 10.49 3.31 10.52
C TRP A 12 10.25 4.14 9.25
N ASN A 13 11.14 5.08 8.91
CA ASN A 13 11.01 5.99 7.76
C ASN A 13 11.64 5.43 6.47
N GLY A 14 11.41 4.14 6.20
CA GLY A 14 11.82 3.45 4.98
C GLY A 14 12.72 2.25 5.23
N GLN A 15 13.65 1.98 4.31
CA GLN A 15 14.54 0.81 4.41
C GLN A 15 15.61 1.00 5.50
N THR A 16 15.86 -0.07 6.26
CA THR A 16 16.97 -0.13 7.21
C THR A 16 18.32 -0.21 6.48
N ILE A 17 19.42 0.11 7.17
CA ILE A 17 20.78 0.02 6.62
C ILE A 17 21.09 -1.42 6.19
N SER A 18 20.66 -2.42 6.97
CA SER A 18 20.82 -3.84 6.63
C SER A 18 20.10 -4.17 5.31
N THR A 19 18.84 -3.75 5.17
CA THR A 19 18.07 -3.92 3.93
C THR A 19 18.72 -3.21 2.75
N MET A 20 19.29 -2.01 2.96
CA MET A 20 20.00 -1.27 1.91
C MET A 20 21.24 -2.02 1.41
N LEU A 21 22.08 -2.51 2.33
CA LEU A 21 23.28 -3.28 1.99
C LEU A 21 22.90 -4.59 1.29
N TYR A 22 21.94 -5.33 1.84
CA TYR A 22 21.44 -6.57 1.25
C TYR A 22 20.90 -6.34 -0.17
N THR A 23 20.08 -5.30 -0.36
CA THR A 23 19.51 -4.97 -1.67
C THR A 23 20.59 -4.58 -2.66
N ARG A 24 21.62 -3.83 -2.25
CA ARG A 24 22.72 -3.46 -3.13
C ARG A 24 23.53 -4.68 -3.60
N LEU A 25 23.77 -5.63 -2.71
CA LEU A 25 24.56 -6.83 -3.01
C LEU A 25 23.74 -7.84 -3.84
N PHE A 26 22.52 -8.16 -3.38
CA PHE A 26 21.75 -9.30 -3.87
C PHE A 26 20.47 -8.94 -4.62
N GLY A 27 20.04 -7.68 -4.59
CA GLY A 27 18.81 -7.22 -5.22
C GLY A 27 18.99 -6.80 -6.68
N GLN A 28 18.10 -7.26 -7.54
CA GLN A 28 17.84 -6.74 -8.88
C GLN A 28 16.61 -5.85 -8.80
N ASN A 29 16.72 -4.61 -9.31
CA ASN A 29 15.57 -3.71 -9.40
C ASN A 29 14.68 -4.15 -10.56
N ILE A 30 13.40 -4.40 -10.27
CA ILE A 30 12.40 -4.87 -11.23
C ILE A 30 11.58 -3.71 -11.77
N GLY A 31 11.22 -2.76 -10.92
CA GLY A 31 10.38 -1.63 -11.31
C GLY A 31 9.97 -0.77 -10.13
N GLN A 32 9.13 0.22 -10.44
CA GLN A 32 8.56 1.16 -9.49
C GLN A 32 7.06 1.26 -9.76
N ASP A 33 6.26 1.49 -8.71
CA ASP A 33 4.84 1.81 -8.87
C ASP A 33 4.58 3.33 -8.91
N VAL A 34 3.35 3.69 -9.26
CA VAL A 34 2.81 5.05 -9.26
C VAL A 34 3.01 5.80 -7.92
N PHE A 35 3.07 5.09 -6.79
CA PHE A 35 3.28 5.69 -5.45
C PHE A 35 4.77 5.86 -5.11
N GLY A 36 5.64 5.37 -5.99
CA GLY A 36 7.09 5.47 -5.88
C GLY A 36 7.75 4.33 -5.11
N ASN A 37 7.01 3.29 -4.70
CA ASN A 37 7.60 2.11 -4.07
C ASN A 37 8.42 1.34 -5.10
N LYS A 38 9.59 0.82 -4.68
CA LYS A 38 10.52 0.12 -5.57
C LYS A 38 10.53 -1.36 -5.26
N TYR A 39 10.47 -2.17 -6.31
CA TYR A 39 10.33 -3.62 -6.20
C TYR A 39 11.63 -4.30 -6.63
N TYR A 40 12.05 -5.28 -5.82
CA TYR A 40 13.31 -5.98 -6.00
C TYR A 40 13.11 -7.49 -5.98
N MET A 41 13.95 -8.17 -6.72
CA MET A 41 14.04 -9.62 -6.75
C MET A 41 15.48 -10.06 -6.48
N SER A 42 15.65 -11.22 -5.85
CA SER A 42 16.97 -11.83 -5.66
C SER A 42 17.63 -12.18 -6.99
N LYS A 43 18.89 -11.77 -7.17
CA LYS A 43 19.73 -12.16 -8.34
C LYS A 43 20.01 -13.66 -8.38
N THR A 44 20.10 -14.29 -7.22
CA THR A 44 20.39 -15.73 -7.13
C THR A 44 19.18 -16.55 -7.56
N LYS A 45 19.38 -17.45 -8.52
CA LYS A 45 18.39 -18.46 -8.94
C LYS A 45 18.27 -19.54 -7.85
N ALA A 46 17.52 -19.24 -6.78
CA ALA A 46 17.08 -20.23 -5.80
C ALA A 46 15.77 -20.88 -6.25
N LYS A 47 15.42 -22.04 -5.69
CA LYS A 47 14.13 -22.72 -5.93
C LYS A 47 12.92 -21.82 -5.68
N LYS A 48 13.04 -20.85 -4.76
CA LYS A 48 12.05 -19.79 -4.54
C LYS A 48 12.75 -18.43 -4.63
N GLN A 49 12.43 -17.67 -5.66
CA GLN A 49 12.95 -16.31 -5.82
C GLN A 49 12.38 -15.42 -4.72
N ARG A 50 13.27 -14.81 -3.92
CA ARG A 50 12.85 -13.82 -2.92
C ARG A 50 12.50 -12.52 -3.63
N ARG A 51 11.33 -11.97 -3.32
CA ARG A 51 10.81 -10.67 -3.80
C ARG A 51 10.57 -9.78 -2.58
N TRP A 52 10.91 -8.51 -2.67
CA TRP A 52 10.67 -7.54 -1.61
C TRP A 52 10.42 -6.15 -2.18
N VAL A 53 9.82 -5.29 -1.37
CA VAL A 53 9.50 -3.90 -1.70
C VAL A 53 10.25 -2.96 -0.76
N ILE A 54 10.70 -1.83 -1.30
CA ILE A 54 11.22 -0.69 -0.55
C ILE A 54 10.23 0.45 -0.73
N TYR A 55 9.53 0.77 0.37
CA TYR A 55 8.47 1.78 0.37
C TYR A 55 9.01 3.19 0.19
N ASN A 56 8.19 4.04 -0.43
CA ASN A 56 8.39 5.47 -0.47
C ASN A 56 7.84 6.12 0.80
N GLY A 57 8.71 6.43 1.76
CA GLY A 57 8.34 7.00 3.05
C GLY A 57 8.01 5.96 4.12
N TYR A 58 6.93 6.19 4.89
CA TYR A 58 6.52 5.28 5.97
C TYR A 58 6.20 3.88 5.43
N ALA A 59 6.81 2.87 6.04
CA ALA A 59 6.66 1.47 5.65
C ALA A 59 5.29 0.94 6.11
N ASP A 60 4.43 0.62 5.13
CA ASP A 60 3.11 0.07 5.35
C ASP A 60 2.77 -0.90 4.20
N SER A 61 2.44 -2.14 4.55
CA SER A 61 2.12 -3.21 3.59
C SER A 61 0.93 -2.87 2.70
N SER A 62 -0.02 -2.08 3.21
CA SER A 62 -1.22 -1.71 2.46
C SER A 62 -0.96 -0.70 1.33
N LYS A 63 0.23 -0.09 1.28
CA LYS A 63 0.61 0.85 0.21
C LYS A 63 0.96 0.17 -1.11
N VAL A 64 1.13 -1.15 -1.12
CA VAL A 64 1.40 -1.91 -2.34
C VAL A 64 0.10 -2.01 -3.17
N PRO A 65 0.06 -1.54 -4.42
CA PRO A 65 -1.12 -1.67 -5.27
C PRO A 65 -1.37 -3.12 -5.67
N ALA A 66 -2.62 -3.43 -6.02
CA ALA A 66 -3.09 -4.80 -6.27
C ALA A 66 -2.22 -5.61 -7.27
N LYS A 67 -1.82 -5.00 -8.40
CA LYS A 67 -0.97 -5.67 -9.41
C LYS A 67 0.39 -6.08 -8.83
N TRP A 68 1.05 -5.15 -8.13
CA TRP A 68 2.33 -5.40 -7.48
C TRP A 68 2.21 -6.36 -6.29
N HIS A 69 1.07 -6.38 -5.60
CA HIS A 69 0.81 -7.31 -4.50
C HIS A 69 0.82 -8.76 -5.00
N THR A 70 0.10 -9.06 -6.08
CA THR A 70 0.07 -10.40 -6.68
C THR A 70 1.47 -10.90 -7.07
N TRP A 71 2.27 -10.04 -7.69
CA TRP A 71 3.65 -10.35 -8.05
C TRP A 71 4.55 -10.52 -6.82
N LEU A 72 4.48 -9.62 -5.84
CA LEU A 72 5.29 -9.65 -4.62
C LEU A 72 5.08 -10.95 -3.83
N HIS A 73 3.83 -11.43 -3.79
CA HIS A 73 3.46 -12.66 -3.09
C HIS A 73 3.72 -13.95 -3.89
N GLY A 74 4.21 -13.85 -5.12
CA GLY A 74 4.52 -15.02 -5.95
C GLY A 74 3.28 -15.74 -6.48
N VAL A 75 2.15 -15.05 -6.56
CA VAL A 75 0.93 -15.60 -7.19
C VAL A 75 1.08 -15.60 -8.71
N VAL A 76 1.76 -14.58 -9.25
CA VAL A 76 2.07 -14.44 -10.67
C VAL A 76 3.56 -14.11 -10.83
N ASP A 77 4.19 -14.63 -11.88
CA ASP A 77 5.61 -14.38 -12.20
C ASP A 77 5.81 -13.18 -13.12
N GLU A 78 4.77 -12.81 -13.86
CA GLU A 78 4.73 -11.65 -14.75
C GLU A 78 4.93 -10.34 -13.96
N ILE A 79 5.86 -9.53 -14.44
CA ILE A 79 6.15 -8.22 -13.86
C ILE A 79 5.01 -7.29 -14.27
N PRO A 80 4.30 -6.67 -13.32
CA PRO A 80 3.18 -5.80 -13.66
C PRO A 80 3.69 -4.58 -14.44
N SER A 81 3.19 -4.42 -15.67
CA SER A 81 3.45 -3.24 -16.49
C SER A 81 2.40 -2.16 -16.20
N GLU A 82 2.85 -0.92 -16.05
CA GLU A 82 1.95 0.25 -15.93
C GLU A 82 1.21 0.54 -17.25
N GLN A 83 1.70 0.02 -18.38
CA GLN A 83 1.13 0.28 -19.71
C GLN A 83 0.00 -0.68 -20.11
N GLU A 84 -0.30 -1.72 -19.31
CA GLU A 84 -1.38 -2.64 -19.64
C GLU A 84 -2.74 -2.03 -19.30
N GLY A 85 -3.31 -1.36 -20.31
CA GLY A 85 -4.59 -0.68 -20.37
C GLY A 85 -5.81 -1.57 -20.12
N SER A 86 -5.93 -2.10 -18.90
CA SER A 86 -7.09 -2.86 -18.45
C SER A 86 -7.68 -2.32 -17.14
N ASP A 87 -7.45 -1.04 -16.84
CA ASP A 87 -8.16 -0.35 -15.78
C ASP A 87 -9.62 -0.21 -16.22
N LYS A 88 -10.44 -1.19 -15.84
CA LYS A 88 -11.87 -1.23 -16.15
C LYS A 88 -12.53 0.01 -15.57
N LYS A 89 -13.54 0.56 -16.24
CA LYS A 89 -14.23 1.81 -15.82
C LYS A 89 -14.73 1.81 -14.37
N TRP A 90 -15.02 0.64 -13.82
CA TRP A 90 -15.49 0.46 -12.44
C TRP A 90 -14.37 0.30 -11.41
N MET A 91 -13.13 0.15 -11.84
CA MET A 91 -11.99 -0.08 -10.96
C MET A 91 -11.60 1.22 -10.25
N LYS A 92 -11.49 1.15 -8.93
CA LYS A 92 -11.05 2.28 -8.11
C LYS A 92 -9.53 2.35 -8.07
N SER A 93 -9.00 3.56 -7.99
CA SER A 93 -7.58 3.78 -7.70
C SER A 93 -7.22 3.17 -6.34
N HIS A 94 -6.00 2.64 -6.25
CA HIS A 94 -5.50 2.06 -5.01
C HIS A 94 -5.45 3.10 -3.89
N LEU A 95 -5.95 2.71 -2.72
CA LEU A 95 -5.85 3.49 -1.48
C LEU A 95 -5.24 2.60 -0.40
N PRO A 96 -4.24 3.09 0.35
CA PRO A 96 -3.71 2.35 1.49
C PRO A 96 -4.76 2.22 2.60
N ASN A 97 -4.47 1.39 3.59
CA ASN A 97 -5.36 1.21 4.73
C ASN A 97 -5.43 2.50 5.56
N LEU A 98 -6.62 3.09 5.63
CA LEU A 98 -6.88 4.34 6.36
C LEU A 98 -7.37 4.10 7.80
N THR A 99 -7.32 2.86 8.29
CA THR A 99 -7.74 2.53 9.67
C THR A 99 -6.98 3.38 10.69
N GLY A 100 -7.69 3.94 11.67
CA GLY A 100 -7.09 4.79 12.70
C GLY A 100 -6.76 6.22 12.24
N SER A 101 -7.02 6.57 10.97
CA SER A 101 -6.92 7.94 10.47
C SER A 101 -8.28 8.66 10.48
N ASP A 102 -8.26 9.98 10.30
CA ASP A 102 -9.49 10.76 10.15
C ASP A 102 -10.34 10.29 8.96
N SER A 103 -9.69 9.83 7.90
CA SER A 103 -10.29 9.30 6.67
C SER A 103 -10.72 7.83 6.75
N ALA A 104 -10.70 7.21 7.94
CA ALA A 104 -11.18 5.85 8.12
C ALA A 104 -12.66 5.70 7.69
N TYR A 105 -12.97 4.59 7.02
CA TYR A 105 -14.35 4.23 6.69
C TYR A 105 -15.16 4.03 7.98
N ARG A 106 -16.36 4.60 8.01
CA ARG A 106 -17.29 4.49 9.13
C ARG A 106 -18.66 4.02 8.60
N PRO A 107 -19.18 2.88 9.07
CA PRO A 107 -20.44 2.35 8.55
C PRO A 107 -21.61 3.28 8.91
N SER A 108 -22.67 3.21 8.11
CA SER A 108 -23.95 3.85 8.41
C SER A 108 -24.45 3.44 9.79
N GLY A 109 -24.91 4.41 10.58
CA GLY A 109 -25.35 4.18 11.96
C GLY A 109 -24.24 4.14 13.02
N SER A 110 -22.95 4.21 12.65
CA SER A 110 -21.90 4.33 13.67
C SER A 110 -21.90 5.71 14.32
N LEU A 111 -21.76 5.76 15.66
CA LEU A 111 -21.70 7.00 16.44
C LEU A 111 -20.55 7.93 15.99
N SER A 112 -19.47 7.36 15.47
CA SER A 112 -18.30 8.10 15.01
C SER A 112 -18.47 8.70 13.61
N LYS A 113 -19.49 8.29 12.83
CA LYS A 113 -19.75 8.87 11.51
C LYS A 113 -20.29 10.27 11.72
N LYS A 114 -19.59 11.30 11.21
CA LYS A 114 -20.17 12.65 11.12
C LYS A 114 -21.42 12.54 10.26
N ILE A 115 -22.58 12.59 10.90
CA ILE A 115 -23.89 12.60 10.24
C ILE A 115 -23.98 13.95 9.54
N VAL A 116 -23.59 14.01 8.27
CA VAL A 116 -23.72 15.25 7.49
C VAL A 116 -25.16 15.39 7.02
N ASN A 117 -25.88 14.30 6.73
CA ASN A 117 -27.31 14.26 6.35
C ASN A 117 -27.86 12.81 6.34
N ASP A 118 -27.48 11.95 7.31
CA ASP A 118 -28.27 10.73 7.53
C ASP A 118 -29.43 11.14 8.44
N GLU A 119 -30.47 11.71 7.83
CA GLU A 119 -31.80 11.61 8.43
C GLU A 119 -31.97 10.13 8.77
N GLN A 120 -32.00 9.80 10.05
CA GLN A 120 -32.53 8.52 10.48
C GLN A 120 -34.00 8.54 10.12
N LYS A 121 -34.32 8.33 8.83
CA LYS A 121 -35.63 7.89 8.40
C LYS A 121 -35.78 6.50 8.97
N GLY A 122 -36.17 6.44 10.25
CA GLY A 122 -36.89 5.29 10.72
C GLY A 122 -38.05 5.07 9.75
N ASN A 123 -38.47 3.83 9.56
CA ASN A 123 -39.69 3.53 8.77
C ASN A 123 -40.96 4.12 9.40
N TYR A 124 -40.81 4.93 10.45
CA TYR A 124 -41.83 5.58 11.23
C TYR A 124 -41.58 7.09 11.23
N GLU A 125 -42.58 7.83 10.77
CA GLU A 125 -42.65 9.28 10.91
C GLU A 125 -43.39 9.60 12.22
N SER A 126 -42.71 10.29 13.14
CA SER A 126 -43.32 10.67 14.41
C SER A 126 -44.26 11.86 14.23
N TRP A 127 -45.44 11.79 14.83
CA TRP A 127 -46.38 12.91 14.85
C TRP A 127 -45.77 14.10 15.61
N SER A 128 -45.80 15.28 15.00
CA SER A 128 -45.33 16.54 15.60
C SER A 128 -46.54 17.45 15.88
N PRO A 129 -46.88 17.74 17.16
CA PRO A 129 -48.01 18.57 17.55
C PRO A 129 -47.91 20.03 17.08
#